data_AF-A0A970RKS3-F1
#
_entry.id   AF-A0A970RKS3-F1
#
_cell.length_a   1.000
_cell.length_b   1.000
_cell.length_c   1.000
_cell.angle_alpha   90.00
_cell.angle_beta   90.00
_cell.angle_gamma   90.00
#
_symmetry.space_group_name_H-M   'P 1'
#
loop_
_entity.id
_entity.type
_entity.pdbx_description
1 polymer ?
#
loop_
_entity_poly.entity_id
_entity_poly.type
_entity_poly.pdbx_seq_one_letter_code
_entity_poly.pdbx_strand_id
1 'polypeptide(L)'
;AYILGAALGVPALAKIGIMPLAAHMFVFYYAIISNITPPVALAAYAAASIAGSNPNRTGFAACRLGILAFIVPFAFCYDPGLLLKSSLVGNLTSIVSGVGALAGLGFSITGFAKGRLPSLHRLAFGVAGLLALHGNIVVALGSTAVVIVLFLLSKKNGETKAP
;
A
#
# COMPACT_ATOMS: atom_id res chain seq x y z
N ALA A 1 -11.13 -10.39 -14.63
CA ALA A 1 -9.74 -10.59 -14.14
C ALA A 1 -9.68 -11.61 -13.00
N TYR A 2 -10.36 -11.39 -11.86
CA TYR A 2 -10.23 -12.25 -10.68
C TYR A 2 -10.51 -13.75 -10.93
N ILE A 3 -11.64 -14.13 -11.55
CA ILE A 3 -11.98 -15.55 -11.76
C ILE A 3 -10.88 -16.31 -12.53
N LEU A 4 -10.38 -15.71 -13.63
CA LEU A 4 -9.29 -16.27 -14.43
C LEU A 4 -7.98 -16.33 -13.64
N GLY A 5 -7.64 -15.25 -12.92
CA GLY A 5 -6.45 -15.21 -12.08
C GLY A 5 -6.52 -16.20 -10.91
N ALA A 6 -7.69 -16.41 -10.32
CA ALA A 6 -7.88 -17.28 -9.17
C ALA A 6 -7.77 -18.76 -9.58
N ALA A 7 -8.30 -19.12 -10.75
CA ALA A 7 -8.22 -20.49 -11.28
C ALA A 7 -6.76 -20.98 -11.44
N LEU A 8 -5.82 -20.08 -11.72
CA LEU A 8 -4.40 -20.41 -11.93
C LEU A 8 -3.52 -20.03 -10.73
N GLY A 9 -3.71 -18.82 -10.20
CA GLY A 9 -2.83 -18.22 -9.19
C GLY A 9 -3.07 -18.75 -7.78
N VAL A 10 -4.32 -18.98 -7.36
CA VAL A 10 -4.62 -19.48 -6.01
C VAL A 10 -4.02 -20.88 -5.78
N PRO A 11 -4.19 -21.86 -6.69
CA PRO A 11 -3.56 -23.17 -6.52
C PRO A 11 -2.03 -23.10 -6.47
N ALA A 12 -1.41 -22.20 -7.24
CA ALA A 12 0.04 -22.01 -7.24
C ALA A 12 0.54 -21.45 -5.89
N LEU A 13 -0.13 -20.44 -5.35
CA LEU A 13 0.19 -19.85 -4.05
C LEU A 13 -0.05 -20.83 -2.89
N ALA A 14 -1.11 -21.63 -2.97
CA ALA A 14 -1.40 -22.66 -1.97
C ALA A 14 -0.29 -23.74 -1.93
N LYS A 15 0.26 -24.13 -3.09
CA LYS A 15 1.36 -25.12 -3.17
C LYS A 15 2.64 -24.67 -2.47
N ILE A 16 2.89 -23.37 -2.38
CA ILE A 16 4.05 -22.80 -1.68
C ILE A 16 3.74 -22.46 -0.21
N GLY A 17 2.60 -22.93 0.32
CA GLY A 17 2.23 -22.81 1.73
C GLY A 17 1.48 -21.54 2.12
N ILE A 18 1.06 -20.70 1.16
CA ILE A 18 0.24 -19.54 1.46
C ILE A 18 -1.19 -19.99 1.83
N MET A 19 -1.71 -19.46 2.93
CA MET A 19 -3.09 -19.69 3.38
C MET A 19 -4.09 -19.44 2.23
N PRO A 20 -5.10 -20.32 2.02
CA PRO A 20 -6.06 -20.15 0.92
C PRO A 20 -6.73 -18.78 0.87
N LEU A 21 -7.16 -18.25 2.02
CA LEU A 21 -7.78 -16.92 2.10
C LEU A 21 -6.81 -15.81 1.66
N ALA A 22 -5.54 -15.87 2.09
CA ALA A 22 -4.51 -14.91 1.69
C ALA A 22 -4.22 -15.01 0.19
N ALA A 23 -4.15 -16.21 -0.36
CA ALA A 23 -3.97 -16.42 -1.80
C ALA A 23 -5.13 -15.83 -2.61
N HIS A 24 -6.38 -16.02 -2.16
CA HIS A 24 -7.55 -15.39 -2.79
C HIS A 24 -7.49 -13.86 -2.69
N MET A 25 -7.14 -13.30 -1.53
CA MET A 25 -7.00 -11.85 -1.35
C MET A 25 -5.86 -11.27 -2.19
N PHE A 26 -4.74 -11.97 -2.30
CA PHE A 26 -3.62 -11.58 -3.15
C PHE A 26 -4.06 -11.43 -4.60
N VAL A 27 -4.69 -12.47 -5.16
CA VAL A 27 -5.15 -12.48 -6.55
C VAL A 27 -6.28 -11.46 -6.77
N PHE A 28 -7.21 -11.36 -5.83
CA PHE A 28 -8.32 -10.40 -5.89
C PHE A 28 -7.81 -8.95 -5.92
N TYR A 29 -6.87 -8.61 -5.03
CA TYR A 29 -6.33 -7.27 -4.93
C TYR A 29 -5.53 -6.89 -6.19
N TYR A 30 -4.71 -7.80 -6.71
CA TYR A 30 -4.03 -7.59 -7.99
C TYR A 30 -4.99 -7.47 -9.18
N ALA A 31 -6.11 -8.20 -9.17
CA ALA A 31 -7.14 -8.05 -10.20
C ALA A 31 -7.85 -6.69 -10.16
N ILE A 32 -7.90 -6.03 -9.01
CA ILE A 32 -8.40 -4.64 -8.90
C ILE A 32 -7.32 -3.66 -9.39
N ILE A 33 -6.08 -3.81 -8.93
CA ILE A 33 -4.97 -2.93 -9.31
C ILE A 33 -4.64 -3.03 -10.80
N SER A 34 -4.87 -4.18 -11.44
CA SER A 34 -4.67 -4.32 -12.89
C SER A 34 -5.45 -3.27 -13.69
N ASN A 35 -6.53 -2.74 -13.11
CA ASN A 35 -7.38 -1.73 -13.72
C ASN A 35 -6.75 -0.32 -13.80
N ILE A 36 -5.60 -0.12 -13.16
CA ILE A 36 -4.81 1.13 -13.21
C ILE A 36 -3.42 0.94 -13.86
N THR A 37 -3.06 -0.27 -14.32
CA THR A 37 -1.73 -0.57 -14.89
C THR A 37 -1.73 -0.60 -16.42
N PRO A 38 -1.00 0.30 -17.10
CA PRO A 38 -0.84 0.23 -18.56
C PRO A 38 -0.16 -1.08 -18.99
N PRO A 39 -0.53 -1.69 -20.13
CA PRO A 39 -1.43 -1.19 -21.17
C PRO A 39 -2.92 -1.57 -20.99
N VAL A 40 -3.32 -2.22 -19.89
CA VAL A 40 -4.64 -2.87 -19.73
C VAL A 40 -5.53 -2.15 -18.69
N ALA A 41 -5.23 -0.88 -18.40
CA ALA A 41 -5.88 -0.08 -17.36
C ALA A 41 -7.30 0.39 -17.75
N LEU A 42 -8.26 -0.55 -17.87
CA LEU A 42 -9.60 -0.31 -18.41
C LEU A 42 -10.32 0.86 -17.72
N ALA A 43 -10.31 0.94 -16.39
CA ALA A 43 -10.92 2.08 -15.68
C ALA A 43 -10.18 3.40 -15.91
N ALA A 44 -8.84 3.39 -15.90
CA ALA A 44 -8.06 4.60 -16.15
C ALA A 44 -8.26 5.12 -17.59
N TYR A 45 -8.45 4.22 -18.55
CA TYR A 45 -8.66 4.57 -19.95
C TYR A 45 -10.07 5.09 -20.21
N ALA A 46 -11.08 4.51 -19.54
CA ALA A 46 -12.44 5.06 -19.54
C ALA A 46 -12.49 6.45 -18.88
N ALA A 47 -11.76 6.68 -17.79
CA ALA A 47 -11.63 8.01 -17.20
C ALA A 47 -10.91 8.98 -18.15
N ALA A 48 -9.90 8.50 -18.88
CA ALA A 48 -9.15 9.32 -19.83
C ALA A 48 -10.02 9.80 -21.01
N SER A 49 -10.92 8.96 -21.53
CA SER A 49 -11.83 9.35 -22.62
C SER A 49 -12.84 10.41 -22.19
N ILE A 50 -13.34 10.35 -20.95
CA ILE A 50 -14.21 11.38 -20.38
C ILE A 50 -13.43 12.70 -20.17
N ALA A 51 -12.19 12.61 -19.69
CA ALA A 51 -11.34 13.78 -19.42
C ALA A 51 -10.62 14.34 -20.65
N GLY A 52 -10.77 13.75 -21.83
CA GLY A 52 -10.07 14.18 -23.06
C GLY A 52 -8.55 14.05 -22.99
N SER A 53 -8.02 13.14 -22.17
CA SER A 53 -6.58 12.98 -21.93
C SER A 53 -6.04 11.73 -22.63
N ASN A 54 -4.71 11.65 -22.82
CA ASN A 54 -4.09 10.46 -23.39
C ASN A 54 -4.24 9.24 -22.43
N PRO A 55 -4.86 8.13 -22.84
CA PRO A 55 -5.13 6.98 -21.96
C PRO A 55 -3.88 6.41 -21.29
N ASN A 56 -2.79 6.24 -22.04
CA ASN A 56 -1.54 5.70 -21.48
C ASN A 56 -0.95 6.66 -20.43
N ARG A 57 -0.94 7.98 -20.69
CA ARG A 57 -0.46 8.97 -19.70
C ARG A 57 -1.30 8.94 -18.42
N THR A 58 -2.61 8.83 -18.54
CA THR A 58 -3.53 8.73 -17.40
C THR A 58 -3.30 7.44 -16.62
N GLY A 59 -3.13 6.31 -17.30
CA GLY A 59 -2.78 5.04 -16.67
C GLY A 59 -1.42 5.08 -15.95
N PHE A 60 -0.38 5.68 -16.55
CA PHE A 60 0.92 5.86 -15.87
C PHE A 60 0.80 6.74 -14.63
N ALA A 61 0.03 7.83 -14.71
CA ALA A 61 -0.23 8.69 -13.56
C ALA A 61 -0.98 7.93 -12.44
N ALA A 62 -2.01 7.16 -12.80
CA ALA A 62 -2.76 6.34 -11.85
C ALA A 62 -1.87 5.28 -11.19
N CYS A 63 -1.04 4.58 -11.96
CA CYS A 63 -0.08 3.61 -11.45
C CYS A 63 0.94 4.25 -10.49
N ARG A 64 1.48 5.43 -10.85
CA ARG A 64 2.43 6.16 -10.00
C ARG A 64 1.80 6.55 -8.66
N LEU A 65 0.54 6.99 -8.66
CA LEU A 65 -0.19 7.33 -7.43
C LEU A 65 -0.57 6.08 -6.63
N GLY A 66 -0.90 4.99 -7.30
CA GLY A 66 -1.31 3.71 -6.71
C GLY A 66 -0.17 2.79 -6.30
N ILE A 67 1.10 3.21 -6.38
CA ILE A 67 2.24 2.31 -6.20
C ILE A 67 2.28 1.62 -4.83
N LEU A 68 1.74 2.27 -3.80
CA LEU A 68 1.61 1.68 -2.45
C LEU A 68 0.66 0.49 -2.41
N ALA A 69 -0.36 0.50 -3.26
CA ALA A 69 -1.34 -0.59 -3.31
C ALA A 69 -0.66 -1.91 -3.71
N PHE A 70 0.45 -1.88 -4.46
CA PHE A 70 1.17 -3.10 -4.84
C PHE A 70 1.81 -3.85 -3.66
N ILE A 71 1.96 -3.22 -2.50
CA ILE A 71 2.58 -3.83 -1.31
C ILE A 71 1.55 -4.63 -0.50
N VAL A 72 0.29 -4.18 -0.49
CA VAL A 72 -0.79 -4.75 0.34
C VAL A 72 -1.04 -6.25 0.11
N PRO A 73 -1.03 -6.78 -1.13
CA PRO A 73 -1.17 -8.21 -1.38
C PRO A 73 -0.13 -9.05 -0.62
N PHE A 74 1.12 -8.60 -0.59
CA PHE A 74 2.19 -9.30 0.12
C PHE A 74 1.96 -9.27 1.63
N ALA A 75 1.45 -8.16 2.16
CA ALA A 75 1.12 -8.07 3.58
C ALA A 75 0.10 -9.15 4.00
N PHE A 76 -0.93 -9.42 3.18
CA PHE A 76 -1.88 -10.52 3.46
C PHE A 76 -1.25 -11.91 3.49
N CYS A 77 -0.19 -12.14 2.70
CA CYS A 77 0.51 -13.41 2.65
C CYS A 77 1.38 -13.65 3.88
N TYR A 78 2.00 -12.60 4.42
CA TYR A 78 2.96 -12.71 5.52
C TYR A 78 2.38 -12.40 6.89
N ASP A 79 1.25 -11.68 6.96
CA ASP A 79 0.58 -11.34 8.21
C ASP A 79 -0.90 -11.80 8.19
N PRO A 80 -1.19 -13.02 8.71
CA PRO A 80 -2.54 -13.53 8.88
C PRO A 80 -3.44 -12.65 9.77
N GLY A 81 -2.87 -11.81 10.62
CA GLY A 81 -3.65 -10.93 11.50
C GLY A 81 -4.41 -9.85 10.74
N LEU A 82 -3.92 -9.43 9.56
CA LEU A 82 -4.65 -8.57 8.63
C LEU A 82 -5.93 -9.23 8.09
N LEU A 83 -6.01 -10.56 8.13
CA LEU A 83 -7.15 -11.36 7.70
C LEU A 83 -8.00 -11.85 8.89
N LEU A 84 -7.76 -11.30 10.09
CA LEU A 84 -8.42 -11.69 11.33
C LEU A 84 -8.24 -13.19 11.68
N LYS A 85 -7.09 -13.76 11.28
CA LYS A 85 -6.74 -15.17 11.51
C LYS A 85 -5.68 -15.36 12.60
N SER A 86 -5.39 -14.34 13.39
CA SER A 86 -4.55 -14.40 14.60
C SER A 86 -5.38 -14.26 15.87
N SER A 87 -4.71 -14.10 17.02
CA SER A 87 -5.34 -13.72 18.28
C SER A 87 -5.96 -12.32 18.20
N LEU A 88 -6.88 -11.97 19.10
CA LEU A 88 -7.49 -10.64 19.13
C LEU A 88 -6.42 -9.53 19.18
N VAL A 89 -5.42 -9.68 20.05
CA VAL A 89 -4.30 -8.73 20.18
C VAL A 89 -3.44 -8.72 18.91
N GLY A 90 -3.17 -9.89 18.33
CA GLY A 90 -2.43 -10.01 17.07
C GLY A 90 -3.14 -9.32 15.91
N ASN A 91 -4.44 -9.53 15.75
CA ASN A 91 -5.27 -8.91 14.71
C ASN A 91 -5.26 -7.38 14.84
N LEU A 92 -5.49 -6.86 16.06
CA LEU A 92 -5.46 -5.41 16.31
C LEU A 92 -4.08 -4.82 16.01
N THR A 93 -3.02 -5.50 16.44
CA THR A 93 -1.63 -5.09 16.15
C THR A 93 -1.37 -5.03 14.65
N SER A 94 -1.79 -6.05 13.91
CA SER A 94 -1.61 -6.16 12.46
C SER A 94 -2.32 -5.04 11.72
N ILE A 95 -3.55 -4.72 12.14
CA ILE A 95 -4.32 -3.60 11.56
C ILE A 95 -3.64 -2.26 11.84
N VAL A 96 -3.28 -2.00 13.10
CA VAL A 96 -2.63 -0.74 13.51
C VAL A 96 -1.30 -0.55 12.78
N SER A 97 -0.47 -1.58 12.77
CA SER A 97 0.84 -1.55 12.12
C SER A 97 0.75 -1.53 10.59
N GLY A 98 -0.22 -2.22 10.00
CA GLY A 98 -0.50 -2.16 8.56
C GLY A 98 -0.92 -0.77 8.10
N VAL A 99 -1.78 -0.08 8.88
CA VAL A 99 -2.14 1.33 8.62
C VAL A 99 -0.92 2.24 8.80
N GLY A 100 -0.12 2.03 9.85
CA GLY A 100 1.13 2.75 10.09
C GLY A 100 2.14 2.59 8.95
N ALA A 101 2.31 1.36 8.46
CA ALA A 101 3.16 1.03 7.33
C ALA A 101 2.72 1.74 6.06
N LEU A 102 1.43 1.65 5.72
CA LEU A 102 0.88 2.28 4.52
C LEU A 102 1.01 3.82 4.59
N ALA A 103 0.76 4.42 5.77
CA ALA A 103 0.93 5.85 5.97
C ALA A 103 2.40 6.28 5.86
N GLY A 104 3.33 5.58 6.53
CA GLY A 104 4.75 5.88 6.50
C GLY A 104 5.35 5.75 5.09
N LEU A 105 5.07 4.62 4.43
CA LEU A 105 5.47 4.41 3.03
C LEU A 105 4.82 5.45 2.11
N GLY A 106 3.56 5.81 2.37
CA GLY A 106 2.86 6.81 1.58
C GLY A 106 3.49 8.19 1.67
N PHE A 107 3.73 8.69 2.88
CA PHE A 107 4.42 9.97 3.10
C PHE A 107 5.84 9.94 2.54
N SER A 108 6.52 8.80 2.60
CA SER A 108 7.82 8.60 1.98
C SER A 108 7.74 8.67 0.45
N ILE A 109 6.77 8.04 -0.21
CA ILE A 109 6.71 8.06 -1.69
C ILE A 109 6.21 9.42 -2.21
N THR A 110 5.20 10.00 -1.59
CA THR A 110 4.65 11.31 -2.00
C THR A 110 5.57 12.46 -1.64
N GLY A 111 6.43 12.30 -0.62
CA GLY A 111 7.26 13.37 -0.09
C GLY A 111 6.45 14.48 0.61
N PHE A 112 5.21 14.19 0.98
CA PHE A 112 4.30 15.17 1.57
C PHE A 112 3.48 14.53 2.70
N ALA A 113 3.53 15.16 3.88
CA ALA A 113 2.68 14.82 5.03
C ALA A 113 1.74 16.00 5.34
N LYS A 114 2.11 16.86 6.29
CA LYS A 114 1.43 18.16 6.53
C LYS A 114 2.01 19.31 5.70
N GLY A 115 3.13 19.05 5.04
CA GLY A 115 3.91 19.96 4.21
C GLY A 115 4.93 19.16 3.41
N ARG A 116 5.73 19.86 2.60
CA ARG A 116 6.86 19.24 1.87
C ARG A 116 7.88 18.68 2.85
N LEU A 117 8.20 17.40 2.72
CA LEU A 117 9.19 16.71 3.55
C LEU A 117 10.59 16.81 2.91
N PRO A 118 11.63 17.19 3.66
CA PRO A 118 13.01 17.07 3.17
C PRO A 118 13.38 15.60 2.99
N SER A 119 14.34 15.31 2.10
CA SER A 119 14.74 13.95 1.71
C SER A 119 15.09 13.04 2.90
N LEU A 120 15.64 13.59 3.98
CA LEU A 120 15.96 12.83 5.19
C LEU A 120 14.71 12.37 5.96
N HIS A 121 13.72 13.25 6.12
CA HIS A 121 12.46 12.88 6.80
C HIS A 121 11.67 11.88 5.95
N ARG A 122 11.72 12.04 4.63
CA ARG A 122 11.15 11.10 3.66
C ARG A 122 11.75 9.70 3.81
N LEU A 123 13.06 9.60 3.97
CA LEU A 123 13.74 8.33 4.23
C LEU A 123 13.32 7.77 5.60
N ALA A 124 13.26 8.59 6.65
CA ALA A 124 12.83 8.17 7.98
C ALA A 124 11.41 7.59 7.98
N PHE A 125 10.45 8.23 7.30
CA PHE A 125 9.10 7.68 7.11
C PHE A 125 9.10 6.36 6.33
N GLY A 126 9.96 6.24 5.32
CA GLY A 126 10.09 5.02 4.52
C GLY A 126 10.61 3.85 5.35
N VAL A 127 11.69 4.07 6.11
CA VAL A 127 12.27 3.07 7.01
C VAL A 127 11.29 2.69 8.12
N ALA A 128 10.65 3.67 8.77
CA ALA A 128 9.65 3.40 9.79
C ALA A 128 8.43 2.65 9.23
N GLY A 129 7.98 2.99 8.02
CA GLY A 129 6.89 2.29 7.33
C GLY A 129 7.24 0.85 6.95
N LEU A 130 8.47 0.59 6.51
CA LEU A 130 8.95 -0.78 6.25
C LEU A 130 9.08 -1.60 7.54
N LEU A 131 9.62 -0.99 8.61
CA LEU A 131 9.74 -1.64 9.91
C LEU A 131 8.37 -1.93 10.56
N ALA A 132 7.34 -1.15 10.22
CA ALA A 132 5.97 -1.40 10.68
C ALA A 132 5.38 -2.70 10.11
N LEU A 133 5.88 -3.21 8.98
CA LEU A 133 5.49 -4.52 8.44
C LEU A 133 6.25 -5.69 9.07
N HIS A 134 7.12 -5.44 10.05
CA HIS A 134 7.92 -6.48 10.67
C HIS A 134 7.06 -7.34 11.62
N GLY A 135 7.28 -8.66 11.63
CA GLY A 135 6.46 -9.59 12.42
C GLY A 135 6.61 -9.51 13.94
N ASN A 136 7.62 -8.79 14.45
CA ASN A 136 7.77 -8.56 15.89
C ASN A 136 6.86 -7.42 16.35
N ILE A 137 5.95 -7.71 17.31
CA ILE A 137 4.98 -6.75 17.85
C ILE A 137 5.60 -5.45 18.38
N VAL A 138 6.75 -5.53 19.04
CA VAL A 138 7.43 -4.36 19.63
C VAL A 138 7.97 -3.48 18.51
N VAL A 139 8.56 -4.09 17.47
CA VAL A 139 9.07 -3.36 16.31
C VAL A 139 7.93 -2.75 15.51
N ALA A 140 6.85 -3.50 15.28
CA ALA A 140 5.68 -3.05 14.53
C ALA A 140 4.98 -1.85 15.20
N LEU A 141 4.68 -1.96 16.50
CA LEU A 141 4.06 -0.86 17.25
C LEU A 141 5.02 0.30 17.48
N GLY A 142 6.29 0.04 17.79
CA GLY A 142 7.30 1.08 17.99
C GLY A 142 7.52 1.91 16.72
N SER A 143 7.67 1.26 15.57
CA SER A 143 7.81 1.95 14.28
C SER A 143 6.53 2.68 13.86
N THR A 144 5.35 2.14 14.15
CA THR A 144 4.07 2.83 13.95
C THR A 144 3.98 4.10 14.80
N ALA A 145 4.39 4.02 16.07
CA ALA A 145 4.47 5.19 16.93
C ALA A 145 5.47 6.23 16.39
N VAL A 146 6.61 5.80 15.85
CA VAL A 146 7.57 6.69 15.17
C VAL A 146 6.92 7.39 13.96
N VAL A 147 6.16 6.67 13.12
CA VAL A 147 5.43 7.30 12.01
C VAL A 147 4.46 8.37 12.52
N ILE A 148 3.74 8.10 13.60
CA ILE A 148 2.82 9.07 14.22
C ILE A 148 3.58 10.28 14.75
N VAL A 149 4.68 10.07 15.48
CA VAL A 149 5.50 11.16 16.03
C VAL A 149 6.09 12.01 14.91
N LEU A 150 6.66 11.41 13.87
CA LEU A 150 7.18 12.12 12.71
C LEU A 150 6.07 12.92 12.01
N PHE A 151 4.86 12.38 11.91
CA PHE A 151 3.70 13.09 11.35
C PHE A 151 3.26 14.28 12.24
N LEU A 152 3.30 14.12 13.56
CA LEU A 152 2.99 15.20 14.51
C LEU A 152 4.03 16.33 14.44
N LEU A 153 5.31 15.98 14.37
CA LEU A 153 6.43 16.93 14.26
C LEU A 153 6.54 17.59 12.88
N SER A 154 5.97 16.98 11.84
CA SER A 154 5.93 17.56 10.51
C SER A 154 5.24 18.93 10.55
N LYS A 155 5.99 19.99 10.24
CA LYS A 155 5.44 21.35 10.17
C LYS A 155 4.49 21.47 8.98
N LYS A 156 3.39 22.21 9.18
CA LYS A 156 2.54 22.69 8.09
C LYS A 156 3.30 23.85 7.44
N ASN A 157 4.01 23.58 6.35
CA ASN A 157 4.60 24.68 5.58
C ASN A 157 3.43 25.47 4.97
N GLY A 158 3.25 26.72 5.42
CA GLY A 158 2.31 27.65 4.83
C GLY A 158 2.58 27.75 3.33
N GLU A 159 1.52 27.54 2.55
CA GLU A 159 1.35 27.97 1.16
C GLU A 159 2.64 28.28 0.39
N THR A 160 3.43 27.26 0.05
CA THR A 160 4.31 27.41 -1.12
C THR A 160 3.42 27.44 -2.35
N LYS A 161 3.12 28.66 -2.82
CA LYS A 161 2.54 28.97 -4.13
C LYS A 161 3.07 27.98 -5.17
N ALA A 162 2.16 27.31 -5.86
CA ALA A 162 2.48 26.51 -7.02
C ALA A 162 3.18 27.39 -8.08
N PRO A 163 4.20 26.88 -8.80
CA PRO A 163 4.65 27.53 -10.03
C PRO A 163 3.55 27.51 -11.10
#